data_AF-A0A8R1HVQ5-F1
#
_entry.id   AF-A0A8R1HVQ5-F1
#
_cell.length_a   1.000
_cell.length_b   1.000
_cell.length_c   1.000
_cell.angle_alpha   90.00
_cell.angle_beta   90.00
_cell.angle_gamma   90.00
#
_symmetry.space_group_name_H-M   'P 1'
#
loop_
_entity.id
_entity.type
_entity.pdbx_description
1 polymer ?
#
loop_
_entity_poly.entity_id
_entity_poly.type
_entity_poly.pdbx_seq_one_letter_code
_entity_poly.pdbx_strand_id
1 'polypeptide(L)'
;MTSGANQTNSVEKSRSKQLRKSSKRPGNSMDGTQAKQARQDHSDEEMEEEASGSCREMVENNLVSNFNLQHKENARAATAGNERVKKKLVIKNFKLRNNTNCENGIEQNNIDNPSSAVGRDWAVLSDNVHAILEDRKTITTMETLFSKVRSVCDKDQSKPLYDHLVKIVVDFAKLLKESLTSEESIVLMEDTCEQYLAKFGSIWEAYPVKINLIRNIFLYLDRMSLSGGDTEMLPLWEISMQLYQKTFFPEISNDFKSIKLFSALYMAMNRMMSKYTVDSPLKSLIDMLQTVHTGEEFANFLLNQLREQYNKERVEKVPRMSAHNIGKQSMKIK
;
A
#
# COMPACT_ATOMS: atom_id res chain seq x y z
N MET A 1 -59.09 -46.30 -7.15
CA MET A 1 -58.73 -46.73 -5.79
C MET A 1 -58.03 -45.54 -5.12
N THR A 2 -58.78 -44.74 -4.36
CA THR A 2 -58.73 -44.59 -2.87
C THR A 2 -57.46 -43.84 -2.41
N SER A 3 -57.49 -42.56 -2.04
CA SER A 3 -58.15 -41.88 -0.89
C SER A 3 -57.45 -42.05 0.47
N GLY A 4 -57.35 -40.95 1.23
CA GLY A 4 -56.95 -40.85 2.66
C GLY A 4 -55.64 -40.05 2.86
N ALA A 5 -55.56 -38.81 3.36
CA ALA A 5 -56.32 -38.00 4.32
C ALA A 5 -56.33 -38.53 5.76
N ASN A 6 -55.57 -37.87 6.65
CA ASN A 6 -55.96 -37.30 7.97
C ASN A 6 -54.69 -36.86 8.73
N GLN A 7 -54.45 -35.59 9.05
CA GLN A 7 -55.16 -34.61 9.89
C GLN A 7 -54.82 -34.69 11.40
N THR A 8 -54.77 -33.47 11.97
CA THR A 8 -54.91 -33.06 13.37
C THR A 8 -53.65 -33.07 14.25
N ASN A 9 -53.43 -32.13 15.17
CA ASN A 9 -53.80 -30.72 15.37
C ASN A 9 -53.13 -30.28 16.69
N SER A 10 -53.06 -28.96 16.87
CA SER A 10 -53.18 -28.25 18.15
C SER A 10 -51.96 -28.12 19.07
N VAL A 11 -51.71 -26.99 19.75
CA VAL A 11 -52.19 -25.60 19.69
C VAL A 11 -51.43 -24.83 20.79
N GLU A 12 -51.12 -23.57 20.49
CA GLU A 12 -50.95 -22.39 21.38
C GLU A 12 -50.18 -22.48 22.72
N LYS A 13 -49.21 -21.56 22.88
CA LYS A 13 -49.46 -20.39 23.73
C LYS A 13 -48.49 -19.22 23.50
N SER A 14 -49.09 -18.14 23.03
CA SER A 14 -48.58 -16.76 23.03
C SER A 14 -48.19 -16.28 24.43
N ARG A 15 -47.12 -15.48 24.51
CA ARG A 15 -47.05 -14.36 25.46
C ARG A 15 -46.17 -13.23 24.92
N SER A 16 -46.86 -12.16 24.52
CA SER A 16 -46.34 -10.84 24.19
C SER A 16 -46.11 -9.99 25.46
N LYS A 17 -45.40 -8.87 25.28
CA LYS A 17 -45.15 -7.70 26.18
C LYS A 17 -43.84 -7.84 27.00
N GLN A 18 -42.97 -6.83 27.12
CA GLN A 18 -43.18 -5.38 27.03
C GLN A 18 -41.86 -4.60 26.88
N LEU A 19 -41.91 -3.52 26.10
CA LEU A 19 -40.99 -2.38 26.12
C LEU A 19 -40.85 -1.74 27.52
N ARG A 20 -39.63 -1.31 27.87
CA ARG A 20 -39.24 -0.21 28.80
C ARG A 20 -37.71 -0.27 28.97
N LYS A 21 -36.92 0.80 29.12
CA LYS A 21 -37.09 2.26 29.02
C LYS A 21 -35.66 2.84 29.02
N SER A 22 -35.48 3.98 28.39
CA SER A 22 -34.30 4.85 28.47
C SER A 22 -34.04 5.32 29.90
N SER A 23 -32.77 5.31 30.32
CA SER A 23 -32.32 5.90 31.58
C SER A 23 -31.79 7.31 31.35
N LYS A 24 -32.41 8.26 32.04
CA LYS A 24 -32.16 9.70 32.03
C LYS A 24 -31.51 10.02 33.39
N ARG A 25 -30.31 10.62 33.40
CA ARG A 25 -29.79 11.34 34.58
C ARG A 25 -29.89 12.85 34.31
N PRO A 26 -30.14 13.67 35.35
CA PRO A 26 -30.72 15.01 35.21
C PRO A 26 -29.65 16.09 35.07
N GLY A 27 -30.07 17.22 34.48
CA GLY A 27 -29.30 18.46 34.46
C GLY A 27 -29.68 19.41 35.61
N ASN A 28 -28.82 20.41 35.78
CA ASN A 28 -29.11 21.78 36.26
C ASN A 28 -28.33 22.69 35.28
N SER A 29 -28.97 23.44 34.38
CA SER A 29 -29.61 24.76 34.56
C SER A 29 -28.58 25.84 34.93
N MET A 30 -28.02 26.51 33.91
CA MET A 30 -28.37 27.87 33.44
C MET A 30 -27.68 28.97 34.24
N ASP A 31 -26.77 29.69 33.58
CA ASP A 31 -26.94 31.13 33.41
C ASP A 31 -26.21 31.59 32.14
N GLY A 32 -26.82 32.51 31.40
CA GLY A 32 -26.29 33.04 30.14
C GLY A 32 -25.84 34.49 30.30
N THR A 33 -24.92 34.96 29.46
CA THR A 33 -24.86 36.36 29.03
C THR A 33 -24.12 36.46 27.69
N GLN A 34 -24.59 37.37 26.84
CA GLN A 34 -24.18 37.62 25.46
C GLN A 34 -22.86 38.42 25.31
N ALA A 35 -22.33 38.35 24.08
CA ALA A 35 -21.65 39.40 23.31
C ALA A 35 -20.25 39.89 23.72
N LYS A 36 -19.25 39.63 22.84
CA LYS A 36 -18.43 40.70 22.24
C LYS A 36 -17.62 40.23 21.02
N GLN A 37 -17.72 41.00 19.95
CA GLN A 37 -16.86 41.04 18.78
C GLN A 37 -15.45 41.52 19.12
N ALA A 38 -14.46 40.97 18.41
CA ALA A 38 -13.22 41.61 17.92
C ALA A 38 -12.59 40.55 16.98
N ARG A 39 -12.64 40.62 15.65
CA ARG A 39 -11.89 41.52 14.74
C ARG A 39 -10.57 42.02 15.31
N GLN A 40 -9.48 41.40 14.87
CA GLN A 40 -8.24 42.12 14.60
C GLN A 40 -7.52 41.50 13.40
N ASP A 41 -7.52 42.26 12.32
CA ASP A 41 -6.64 42.18 11.16
C ASP A 41 -5.22 42.62 11.55
N HIS A 42 -4.21 42.00 10.94
CA HIS A 42 -2.85 42.54 10.67
C HIS A 42 -2.10 41.47 9.83
N SER A 43 -2.10 41.58 8.50
CA SER A 43 -1.17 42.32 7.63
C SER A 43 0.19 41.63 7.47
N ASP A 44 0.37 41.05 6.29
CA ASP A 44 1.52 41.13 5.38
C ASP A 44 2.90 41.45 5.96
N GLU A 45 3.86 40.55 5.73
CA GLU A 45 5.21 40.91 5.31
C GLU A 45 5.87 39.69 4.65
N GLU A 46 5.82 39.67 3.32
CA GLU A 46 6.78 38.99 2.46
C GLU A 46 8.10 39.77 2.52
N MET A 47 9.24 39.10 2.69
CA MET A 47 10.53 39.68 2.33
C MET A 47 11.46 38.61 1.77
N GLU A 48 12.14 39.05 0.73
CA GLU A 48 12.79 38.29 -0.32
C GLU A 48 14.08 37.56 0.08
N GLU A 49 14.40 36.65 -0.83
CA GLU A 49 15.66 36.01 -1.17
C GLU A 49 16.86 36.97 -1.22
N GLU A 50 17.96 36.64 -0.52
CA GLU A 50 19.30 37.06 -0.95
C GLU A 50 20.33 35.94 -0.78
N ALA A 51 20.97 35.61 -1.89
CA ALA A 51 22.10 34.72 -2.00
C ALA A 51 23.43 35.50 -1.92
N SER A 52 24.32 35.10 -1.00
CA SER A 52 25.79 35.16 -1.08
C SER A 52 26.33 34.42 0.15
N GLY A 53 27.41 33.65 0.19
CA GLY A 53 28.57 33.52 -0.67
C GLY A 53 29.82 33.41 0.24
N SER A 54 30.34 32.18 0.40
CA SER A 54 31.73 31.83 0.79
C SER A 54 32.17 31.79 2.28
N CYS A 55 32.42 30.55 2.72
CA CYS A 55 33.59 30.01 3.43
C CYS A 55 34.22 30.76 4.63
N ARG A 56 34.10 30.17 5.84
CA ARG A 56 35.29 29.95 6.69
C ARG A 56 35.09 28.84 7.73
N GLU A 57 36.08 27.97 7.77
CA GLU A 57 36.26 26.76 8.59
C GLU A 57 36.96 27.08 9.92
N MET A 58 36.99 26.08 10.83
CA MET A 58 37.68 25.96 12.13
C MET A 58 36.84 26.36 13.37
N VAL A 59 36.78 25.62 14.48
CA VAL A 59 37.77 24.75 15.14
C VAL A 59 37.04 23.63 15.92
N GLU A 60 37.37 22.36 15.64
CA GLU A 60 37.08 21.23 16.54
C GLU A 60 38.40 20.52 16.83
N ASN A 61 39.01 20.82 17.97
CA ASN A 61 40.24 20.18 18.45
C ASN A 61 40.09 19.89 19.94
N ASN A 62 39.80 18.64 20.28
CA ASN A 62 40.15 18.05 21.59
C ASN A 62 40.29 16.53 21.48
N LEU A 63 41.26 16.12 20.66
CA LEU A 63 41.73 14.73 20.58
C LEU A 63 42.87 14.54 21.59
N VAL A 64 42.55 13.82 22.66
CA VAL A 64 43.35 12.76 23.29
C VAL A 64 44.87 12.90 23.10
N SER A 65 45.45 13.82 23.87
CA SER A 65 46.89 13.92 24.09
C SER A 65 47.31 12.93 25.17
N ASN A 66 47.60 11.67 24.81
CA ASN A 66 48.27 10.76 25.76
C ASN A 66 49.01 9.54 25.15
N PHE A 67 49.66 9.68 24.00
CA PHE A 67 50.66 8.70 23.55
C PHE A 67 51.80 9.36 22.76
N ASN A 68 52.70 10.07 23.45
CA ASN A 68 54.11 10.12 23.04
C ASN A 68 54.97 10.82 24.09
N LEU A 69 55.67 10.04 24.93
CA LEU A 69 56.93 10.48 25.51
C LEU A 69 58.00 9.41 25.25
N GLN A 70 58.97 9.83 24.44
CA GLN A 70 60.40 9.51 24.53
C GLN A 70 60.83 8.04 24.38
N HIS A 71 61.33 7.72 23.18
CA HIS A 71 62.74 7.38 23.03
C HIS A 71 63.23 7.82 21.64
N LYS A 72 64.04 8.88 21.63
CA LYS A 72 64.98 9.19 20.55
C LYS A 72 66.25 8.38 20.83
N GLU A 73 66.73 7.62 19.86
CA GLU A 73 68.11 7.72 19.36
C GLU A 73 68.35 6.80 18.15
N ASN A 74 69.19 7.31 17.24
CA ASN A 74 69.89 6.65 16.12
C ASN A 74 69.20 6.50 14.75
N ALA A 75 69.34 7.59 13.98
CA ALA A 75 69.87 7.68 12.62
C ALA A 75 70.02 6.38 11.79
N ARG A 76 69.37 6.30 10.62
CA ARG A 76 69.98 6.52 9.28
C ARG A 76 68.98 6.16 8.17
N ALA A 77 69.21 6.81 7.03
CA ALA A 77 68.42 6.77 5.81
C ALA A 77 68.05 5.37 5.30
N ALA A 78 66.81 5.23 4.83
CA ALA A 78 66.47 4.39 3.69
C ALA A 78 65.18 4.92 3.05
N THR A 79 65.32 5.47 1.85
CA THR A 79 64.25 5.57 0.85
C THR A 79 63.70 4.17 0.59
N ALA A 80 62.44 3.92 0.96
CA ALA A 80 61.71 2.72 0.55
C ALA A 80 60.22 3.06 0.44
N GLY A 81 59.62 2.66 -0.69
CA GLY A 81 58.25 2.97 -1.08
C GLY A 81 57.24 2.65 0.02
N ASN A 82 56.38 3.62 0.30
CA ASN A 82 55.33 3.48 1.30
C ASN A 82 54.14 2.73 0.66
N GLU A 83 54.36 1.45 0.34
CA GLU A 83 53.27 0.52 0.11
C GLU A 83 52.56 0.33 1.46
N ARG A 84 51.36 0.91 1.60
CA ARG A 84 50.54 0.76 2.82
C ARG A 84 50.19 -0.71 2.98
N VAL A 85 51.08 -1.48 3.61
CA VAL A 85 50.86 -2.88 3.98
C VAL A 85 49.62 -2.93 4.86
N LYS A 86 48.54 -3.53 4.35
CA LYS A 86 47.30 -3.77 5.10
C LYS A 86 47.63 -4.68 6.28
N LYS A 87 47.86 -4.10 7.46
CA LYS A 87 48.15 -4.87 8.68
C LYS A 87 46.85 -5.52 9.18
N LYS A 88 46.77 -6.85 9.07
CA LYS A 88 45.66 -7.65 9.61
C LYS A 88 45.68 -7.59 11.14
N LEU A 89 44.59 -7.12 11.74
CA LEU A 89 44.38 -7.20 13.19
C LEU A 89 43.88 -8.59 13.55
N VAL A 90 44.43 -9.17 14.63
CA VAL A 90 44.00 -10.45 15.19
C VAL A 90 43.59 -10.22 16.63
N ILE A 91 42.35 -10.53 16.97
CA ILE A 91 41.85 -10.47 18.34
C ILE A 91 42.37 -11.71 19.09
N LYS A 92 43.32 -11.51 20.01
CA LYS A 92 43.77 -12.57 20.90
C LYS A 92 42.64 -12.97 21.85
N ASN A 93 42.49 -14.27 22.10
CA ASN A 93 41.46 -14.84 22.98
C ASN A 93 40.02 -14.56 22.52
N PHE A 94 39.78 -14.49 21.21
CA PHE A 94 38.42 -14.45 20.68
C PHE A 94 37.70 -15.76 21.05
N LYS A 95 36.93 -15.72 22.15
CA LYS A 95 36.01 -16.78 22.50
C LYS A 95 34.81 -16.61 21.60
N LEU A 96 34.76 -17.39 20.52
CA LEU A 96 33.55 -17.57 19.73
C LEU A 96 32.53 -18.25 20.65
N ARG A 97 31.81 -17.46 21.45
CA ARG A 97 30.68 -17.91 22.25
C ARG A 97 29.52 -18.07 21.28
N ASN A 98 29.60 -19.08 20.42
CA ASN A 98 28.42 -19.60 19.76
C ASN A 98 27.44 -19.96 20.86
N ASN A 99 26.19 -19.49 20.74
CA ASN A 99 25.13 -19.84 21.65
C ASN A 99 25.08 -21.38 21.72
N THR A 100 25.60 -21.95 22.80
CA THR A 100 25.89 -23.37 22.93
C THR A 100 24.59 -24.15 23.00
N ASN A 101 24.14 -24.65 21.86
CA ASN A 101 23.26 -25.81 21.67
C ASN A 101 23.52 -26.41 20.27
N CYS A 102 24.79 -26.58 19.91
CA CYS A 102 25.19 -27.14 18.63
C CYS A 102 26.32 -28.16 18.82
N GLU A 103 25.95 -29.34 19.31
CA GLU A 103 26.67 -30.56 18.94
C GLU A 103 26.27 -30.90 17.50
N ASN A 104 27.28 -30.95 16.62
CA ASN A 104 27.23 -31.32 15.20
C ASN A 104 26.79 -30.20 14.22
N GLY A 105 27.78 -29.39 13.82
CA GLY A 105 28.07 -29.03 12.43
C GLY A 105 26.95 -28.49 11.54
N ILE A 106 27.03 -27.17 11.27
CA ILE A 106 26.24 -26.42 10.28
C ILE A 106 24.77 -26.27 10.69
N GLU A 107 24.48 -25.36 11.62
CA GLU A 107 23.18 -24.68 11.57
C GLU A 107 23.19 -23.86 10.27
N GLN A 108 22.68 -24.45 9.19
CA GLN A 108 22.33 -23.67 8.00
C GLN A 108 21.35 -22.59 8.50
N ASN A 109 21.75 -21.33 8.39
CA ASN A 109 20.88 -20.16 8.58
C ASN A 109 19.84 -20.14 7.44
N ASN A 110 19.02 -21.19 7.35
CA ASN A 110 18.03 -21.37 6.32
C ASN A 110 16.69 -20.89 6.89
N ILE A 111 16.08 -19.93 6.19
CA ILE A 111 14.75 -19.41 6.49
C ILE A 111 13.66 -20.49 6.50
N ASP A 112 13.83 -21.54 5.70
CA ASP A 112 12.87 -22.65 5.58
C ASP A 112 12.95 -23.64 6.75
N ASN A 113 14.03 -23.61 7.53
CA ASN A 113 14.19 -24.49 8.69
C ASN A 113 13.60 -23.82 9.95
N PRO A 114 12.43 -24.26 10.46
CA PRO A 114 11.75 -23.60 11.57
C PRO A 114 12.52 -23.70 12.90
N SER A 115 13.44 -24.65 13.03
CA SER A 115 14.29 -24.79 14.22
C SER A 115 15.47 -23.82 14.22
N SER A 116 15.85 -23.27 13.06
CA SER A 116 16.95 -22.31 12.95
C SER A 116 16.57 -20.97 13.59
N ALA A 117 17.57 -20.17 13.97
CA ALA A 117 17.31 -18.82 14.44
C ALA A 117 16.58 -17.97 13.38
N VAL A 118 16.96 -18.12 12.11
CA VAL A 118 16.33 -17.42 10.97
C VAL A 118 14.88 -17.85 10.81
N GLY A 119 14.61 -19.16 10.82
CA GLY A 119 13.25 -19.69 10.64
C GLY A 119 12.31 -19.28 11.77
N ARG A 120 12.80 -19.19 13.01
CA ARG A 120 12.02 -18.65 14.15
C ARG A 120 11.70 -17.17 13.99
N ASP A 121 12.65 -16.37 13.52
CA ASP A 121 12.40 -14.95 13.23
C ASP A 121 11.41 -14.79 12.08
N TRP A 122 11.54 -15.59 11.02
CA TRP A 122 10.60 -15.63 9.90
C TRP A 122 9.20 -16.04 10.33
N ALA A 123 9.03 -17.05 11.18
CA ALA A 123 7.71 -17.47 11.67
C ALA A 123 6.96 -16.33 12.40
N VAL A 124 7.68 -15.51 13.17
CA VAL A 124 7.08 -14.33 13.81
C VAL A 124 6.73 -13.26 12.77
N LEU A 125 7.62 -13.02 11.80
CA LEU A 125 7.38 -12.03 10.75
C LEU A 125 6.19 -12.42 9.87
N SER A 126 6.12 -13.67 9.43
CA SER A 126 5.06 -14.17 8.56
C SER A 126 3.69 -14.16 9.26
N ASP A 127 3.60 -14.57 10.53
CA ASP A 127 2.35 -14.46 11.28
C ASP A 127 1.88 -13.00 11.40
N ASN A 128 2.80 -12.05 11.62
CA ASN A 128 2.44 -10.63 11.66
C ASN A 128 2.01 -10.08 10.30
N VAL A 129 2.61 -10.56 9.20
CA VAL A 129 2.16 -10.22 7.84
C VAL A 129 0.75 -10.77 7.60
N HIS A 130 0.51 -12.04 7.90
CA HIS A 130 -0.83 -12.63 7.78
C HIS A 130 -1.85 -11.92 8.67
N ALA A 131 -1.48 -11.53 9.89
CA ALA A 131 -2.35 -10.77 10.77
C ALA A 131 -2.74 -9.41 10.17
N ILE A 132 -1.82 -8.68 9.53
CA ILE A 132 -2.15 -7.43 8.81
C ILE A 132 -3.12 -7.72 7.65
N LEU A 133 -2.85 -8.77 6.88
CA LEU A 133 -3.69 -9.12 5.72
C LEU A 133 -5.10 -9.57 6.11
N GLU A 134 -5.26 -10.17 7.29
CA GLU A 134 -6.51 -10.67 7.84
C GLU A 134 -7.19 -9.69 8.83
N ASP A 135 -6.64 -8.49 9.00
CA ASP A 135 -7.08 -7.48 9.97
C ASP A 135 -7.13 -8.02 11.43
N ARG A 136 -6.25 -8.96 11.75
CA ARG A 136 -6.02 -9.45 13.11
C ARG A 136 -5.11 -8.52 13.89
N LYS A 137 -5.37 -8.42 15.20
CA LYS A 137 -4.48 -7.70 16.13
C LYS A 137 -3.18 -8.46 16.33
N THR A 138 -2.07 -7.73 16.34
CA THR A 138 -0.75 -8.26 16.67
C THR A 138 -0.31 -7.78 18.05
N ILE A 139 0.45 -8.61 18.77
CA ILE A 139 1.00 -8.30 20.10
C ILE A 139 2.48 -7.88 19.99
N THR A 140 3.14 -8.23 18.88
CA THR A 140 4.55 -7.92 18.63
C THR A 140 4.73 -6.45 18.28
N THR A 141 5.69 -5.78 18.92
CA THR A 141 5.98 -4.38 18.67
C THR A 141 6.70 -4.18 17.33
N MET A 142 6.50 -3.03 16.70
CA MET A 142 7.14 -2.68 15.42
C MET A 142 8.67 -2.72 15.50
N GLU A 143 9.25 -2.27 16.62
CA GLU A 143 10.69 -2.33 16.87
C GLU A 143 11.23 -3.77 16.90
N THR A 144 10.47 -4.69 17.51
CA THR A 144 10.82 -6.10 17.55
C THR A 144 10.78 -6.70 16.14
N LEU A 145 9.74 -6.39 15.37
CA LEU A 145 9.61 -6.86 13.98
C LEU A 145 10.75 -6.33 13.10
N PHE A 146 11.05 -5.03 13.19
CA PHE A 146 12.16 -4.42 12.45
C PHE A 146 13.52 -5.06 12.81
N SER A 147 13.76 -5.31 14.11
CA SER A 147 14.98 -5.97 14.58
C SER A 147 15.11 -7.40 14.04
N LYS A 148 14.00 -8.13 13.92
CA LYS A 148 13.96 -9.47 13.32
C LYS A 148 14.25 -9.43 11.82
N VAL A 149 13.64 -8.51 11.07
CA VAL A 149 13.94 -8.31 9.64
C VAL A 149 15.44 -8.08 9.45
N ARG A 150 16.02 -7.16 10.23
CA ARG A 150 17.46 -6.90 10.20
C ARG A 150 18.27 -8.14 10.53
N SER A 151 17.93 -8.88 11.58
CA SER A 151 18.66 -10.09 11.95
C SER A 151 18.61 -11.18 10.88
N VAL A 152 17.53 -11.29 10.12
CA VAL A 152 17.42 -12.23 8.99
C VAL A 152 18.30 -11.76 7.83
N CYS A 153 18.22 -10.47 7.47
CA CYS A 153 19.03 -9.90 6.40
C CYS A 153 20.54 -9.96 6.69
N ASP A 154 20.96 -9.71 7.94
CA ASP A 154 22.38 -9.73 8.36
C ASP A 154 22.98 -11.15 8.34
N LYS A 155 22.17 -12.20 8.14
CA LYS A 155 22.59 -13.60 8.00
C LYS A 155 22.54 -14.09 6.54
N ASP A 156 22.61 -13.17 5.57
CA ASP A 156 22.56 -13.45 4.12
C ASP A 156 21.25 -14.14 3.68
N GLN A 157 20.13 -13.83 4.33
CA GLN A 157 18.80 -14.38 4.01
C GLN A 157 17.82 -13.30 3.50
N SER A 158 18.33 -12.17 3.01
CA SER A 158 17.52 -11.06 2.46
C SER A 158 16.69 -11.48 1.24
N LYS A 159 17.30 -12.16 0.26
CA LYS A 159 16.62 -12.61 -0.96
C LYS A 159 15.56 -13.68 -0.67
N PRO A 160 15.85 -14.76 0.09
CA PRO A 160 14.82 -15.70 0.53
C PRO A 160 13.68 -15.05 1.31
N LEU A 161 13.98 -14.08 2.18
CA LEU A 161 12.96 -13.32 2.92
C LEU A 161 12.05 -12.52 1.98
N TYR A 162 12.64 -11.85 0.99
CA TYR A 162 11.91 -11.12 -0.03
C TYR A 162 11.01 -12.04 -0.86
N ASP A 163 11.52 -13.17 -1.34
CA ASP A 163 10.75 -14.09 -2.18
C ASP A 163 9.55 -14.68 -1.41
N HIS A 164 9.74 -15.01 -0.13
CA HIS A 164 8.65 -15.43 0.75
C HIS A 164 7.59 -14.33 0.93
N LEU A 165 8.02 -13.09 1.14
CA LEU A 165 7.10 -11.96 1.30
C LEU A 165 6.31 -11.70 0.02
N VAL A 166 6.97 -11.72 -1.13
CA VAL A 166 6.35 -11.58 -2.45
C VAL A 166 5.30 -12.67 -2.66
N LYS A 167 5.61 -13.93 -2.30
CA LYS A 167 4.63 -15.04 -2.39
C LYS A 167 3.38 -14.76 -1.57
N ILE A 168 3.51 -14.29 -0.33
CA ILE A 168 2.36 -13.95 0.52
C ILE A 168 1.52 -12.83 -0.12
N VAL A 169 2.16 -11.80 -0.69
CA VAL A 169 1.46 -10.70 -1.37
C VAL A 169 0.75 -11.18 -2.65
N VAL A 170 1.36 -12.09 -3.42
CA VAL A 170 0.71 -12.73 -4.59
C VAL A 170 -0.54 -13.46 -4.16
N ASP A 171 -0.46 -14.30 -3.13
CA ASP A 171 -1.59 -15.11 -2.68
C ASP A 171 -2.71 -14.21 -2.13
N PHE A 172 -2.36 -13.12 -1.45
CA PHE A 172 -3.33 -12.11 -1.03
C PHE A 172 -4.04 -11.43 -2.21
N ALA A 173 -3.32 -11.00 -3.24
CA ALA A 173 -3.92 -10.40 -4.43
C ALA A 173 -4.88 -11.37 -5.13
N LYS A 174 -4.53 -12.67 -5.21
CA LYS A 174 -5.40 -13.71 -5.76
C LYS A 174 -6.67 -13.90 -4.93
N LEU A 175 -6.56 -13.95 -3.61
CA LEU A 175 -7.72 -14.04 -2.71
C LEU A 175 -8.68 -12.83 -2.89
N LEU A 176 -8.13 -11.63 -3.06
CA LEU A 176 -8.94 -10.44 -3.36
C LEU A 176 -9.64 -10.55 -4.71
N LYS A 177 -8.95 -11.05 -5.75
CA LYS A 177 -9.55 -11.29 -7.08
C LYS A 177 -10.64 -12.36 -7.03
N GLU A 178 -10.44 -13.44 -6.28
CA GLU A 178 -11.46 -14.47 -6.06
C GLU A 178 -12.71 -13.86 -5.40
N SER A 179 -12.54 -12.95 -4.44
CA SER A 179 -13.64 -12.24 -3.79
C SER A 179 -14.46 -11.32 -4.71
N LEU A 180 -13.96 -11.03 -5.92
CA LEU A 180 -14.64 -10.25 -6.96
C LEU A 180 -15.37 -11.14 -7.99
N THR A 181 -15.12 -12.46 -7.97
CA THR A 181 -15.57 -13.38 -9.04
C THR A 181 -17.09 -13.43 -9.14
N SER A 182 -17.81 -13.34 -8.02
CA SER A 182 -19.28 -13.26 -7.98
C SER A 182 -19.79 -12.06 -8.80
N GLU A 183 -19.27 -10.88 -8.53
CA GLU A 183 -19.63 -9.63 -9.20
C GLU A 183 -19.11 -9.59 -10.65
N GLU A 184 -18.00 -10.28 -10.93
CA GLU A 184 -17.43 -10.39 -12.27
C GLU A 184 -18.27 -11.27 -13.20
N SER A 185 -18.97 -12.27 -12.68
CA SER A 185 -19.87 -13.14 -13.45
C SER A 185 -21.18 -12.47 -13.89
N ILE A 186 -21.59 -11.40 -13.21
CA ILE A 186 -22.86 -10.70 -13.47
C ILE A 186 -22.72 -9.78 -14.69
N VAL A 187 -23.70 -9.79 -15.60
CA VAL A 187 -23.69 -8.87 -16.77
C VAL A 187 -23.78 -7.41 -16.30
N LEU A 188 -22.93 -6.54 -16.86
CA LEU A 188 -22.93 -5.11 -16.52
C LEU A 188 -24.22 -4.41 -16.97
N MET A 189 -25.09 -4.16 -16.00
CA MET A 189 -26.27 -3.29 -16.06
C MET A 189 -26.10 -2.14 -15.06
N GLU A 190 -26.96 -1.11 -15.13
CA GLU A 190 -26.85 0.11 -14.31
C GLU A 190 -26.68 -0.18 -12.80
N ASP A 191 -27.60 -0.94 -12.21
CA ASP A 191 -27.57 -1.25 -10.76
C ASP A 191 -26.38 -2.15 -10.37
N THR A 192 -25.97 -3.05 -11.26
CA THR A 192 -24.86 -3.99 -11.02
C THR A 192 -23.49 -3.35 -11.26
N CYS A 193 -23.44 -2.29 -12.06
CA CYS A 193 -22.23 -1.53 -12.36
C CYS A 193 -21.73 -0.83 -11.10
N GLU A 194 -22.62 -0.13 -10.39
CA GLU A 194 -22.25 0.57 -9.15
C GLU A 194 -21.81 -0.41 -8.06
N GLN A 195 -22.48 -1.57 -7.92
CA GLN A 195 -22.07 -2.63 -6.99
C GLN A 195 -20.68 -3.18 -7.32
N TYR A 196 -20.41 -3.44 -8.61
CA TYR A 196 -19.11 -3.90 -9.06
C TYR A 196 -18.01 -2.85 -8.78
N LEU A 197 -18.26 -1.58 -9.10
CA LEU A 197 -17.32 -0.48 -8.85
C LEU A 197 -17.08 -0.25 -7.35
N ALA A 198 -18.12 -0.34 -6.52
CA ALA A 198 -17.99 -0.22 -5.07
C ALA A 198 -17.16 -1.38 -4.49
N LYS A 199 -17.42 -2.62 -4.94
CA LYS A 199 -16.64 -3.79 -4.53
C LYS A 199 -15.18 -3.67 -4.95
N PHE A 200 -14.92 -3.34 -6.21
CA PHE A 200 -13.55 -3.14 -6.71
C PHE A 200 -12.85 -2.00 -5.97
N GLY A 201 -13.55 -0.88 -5.73
CA GLY A 201 -13.05 0.25 -4.97
C GLY A 201 -12.65 -0.14 -3.55
N SER A 202 -13.48 -0.92 -2.85
CA SER A 202 -13.15 -1.39 -1.49
C SER A 202 -11.89 -2.27 -1.44
N ILE A 203 -11.69 -3.11 -2.47
CA ILE A 203 -10.48 -3.93 -2.63
C ILE A 203 -9.26 -3.02 -2.80
N TRP A 204 -9.36 -2.02 -3.69
CA TRP A 204 -8.29 -1.06 -3.91
C TRP A 204 -8.02 -0.19 -2.70
N GLU A 205 -9.01 0.24 -1.93
CA GLU A 205 -8.76 1.07 -0.75
C GLU A 205 -8.03 0.29 0.36
N ALA A 206 -8.33 -1.00 0.51
CA ALA A 206 -7.69 -1.84 1.52
C ALA A 206 -6.27 -2.27 1.13
N TYR A 207 -6.01 -2.54 -0.16
CA TYR A 207 -4.76 -3.17 -0.60
C TYR A 207 -3.51 -2.30 -0.31
N PRO A 208 -3.37 -1.05 -0.79
CA PRO A 208 -2.23 -0.18 -0.51
C PRO A 208 -2.00 0.08 0.97
N VAL A 209 -3.07 0.14 1.77
CA VAL A 209 -2.96 0.33 3.23
C VAL A 209 -2.24 -0.85 3.86
N LYS A 210 -2.66 -2.09 3.54
CA LYS A 210 -2.02 -3.31 4.04
C LYS A 210 -0.58 -3.44 3.53
N ILE A 211 -0.33 -3.15 2.25
CA ILE A 211 1.02 -3.17 1.68
C ILE A 211 1.93 -2.16 2.38
N ASN A 212 1.46 -0.94 2.68
CA ASN A 212 2.25 0.05 3.40
C ASN A 212 2.56 -0.37 4.84
N LEU A 213 1.63 -1.02 5.54
CA LEU A 213 1.90 -1.57 6.87
C LEU A 213 2.97 -2.67 6.84
N ILE A 214 2.91 -3.56 5.86
CA ILE A 214 3.94 -4.58 5.62
C ILE A 214 5.28 -3.88 5.31
N ARG A 215 5.28 -2.91 4.40
CA ARG A 215 6.48 -2.14 4.04
C ARG A 215 7.13 -1.48 5.26
N ASN A 216 6.35 -0.96 6.20
CA ASN A 216 6.87 -0.36 7.43
C ASN A 216 7.65 -1.37 8.29
N ILE A 217 7.17 -2.62 8.38
CA ILE A 217 7.90 -3.70 9.06
C ILE A 217 9.21 -4.02 8.32
N PHE A 218 9.12 -4.12 6.99
CA PHE A 218 10.22 -4.57 6.13
C PHE A 218 11.06 -3.42 5.55
N LEU A 219 11.05 -2.24 6.18
CA LEU A 219 11.72 -1.04 5.65
C LEU A 219 13.22 -1.23 5.43
N TYR A 220 13.88 -2.06 6.26
CA TYR A 220 15.29 -2.41 6.06
C TYR A 220 15.51 -3.18 4.76
N LEU A 221 14.69 -4.19 4.50
CA LEU A 221 14.72 -4.99 3.26
C LEU A 221 14.39 -4.12 2.03
N ASP A 222 13.38 -3.24 2.14
CA ASP A 222 12.96 -2.32 1.07
C ASP A 222 14.09 -1.35 0.66
N ARG A 223 14.87 -0.85 1.64
CA ARG A 223 16.04 0.00 1.35
C ARG A 223 17.20 -0.77 0.72
N MET A 224 17.36 -2.05 1.05
CA MET A 224 18.36 -2.90 0.40
C MET A 224 18.06 -3.08 -1.08
N SER A 225 16.79 -3.28 -1.48
CA SER A 225 16.40 -3.36 -2.90
C SER A 225 16.66 -2.08 -3.70
N LEU A 226 16.78 -0.92 -3.03
CA LEU A 226 17.13 0.36 -3.69
C LEU A 226 18.64 0.59 -3.79
N SER A 227 19.43 -0.05 -2.92
CA SER A 227 20.86 0.22 -2.76
C SER A 227 21.76 -0.81 -3.46
N GLY A 228 21.21 -2.00 -3.74
CA GLY A 228 21.94 -3.08 -4.40
C GLY A 228 22.02 -2.88 -5.92
N GLY A 229 23.17 -3.23 -6.51
CA GLY A 229 23.28 -3.43 -7.96
C GLY A 229 22.59 -4.72 -8.45
N ASP A 230 21.99 -5.48 -7.54
CA ASP A 230 21.26 -6.71 -7.83
C ASP A 230 19.85 -6.37 -8.36
N THR A 231 19.68 -6.49 -9.67
CA THR A 231 18.41 -6.27 -10.41
C THR A 231 17.27 -7.23 -10.02
N GLU A 232 17.49 -8.16 -9.09
CA GLU A 232 16.56 -9.24 -8.77
C GLU A 232 15.54 -8.90 -7.65
N MET A 233 15.68 -7.74 -7.00
CA MET A 233 14.76 -7.29 -5.95
C MET A 233 14.25 -5.89 -6.26
N LEU A 234 12.95 -5.77 -6.46
CA LEU A 234 12.28 -4.48 -6.60
C LEU A 234 11.85 -3.97 -5.22
N PRO A 235 11.72 -2.64 -5.03
CA PRO A 235 11.07 -2.09 -3.85
C PRO A 235 9.70 -2.73 -3.62
N LEU A 236 9.33 -2.97 -2.36
CA LEU A 236 8.11 -3.68 -1.98
C LEU A 236 6.85 -3.03 -2.54
N TRP A 237 6.84 -1.70 -2.60
CA TRP A 237 5.74 -0.97 -3.23
C TRP A 237 5.62 -1.31 -4.72
N GLU A 238 6.74 -1.24 -5.45
CA GLU A 238 6.79 -1.47 -6.90
C GLU A 238 6.36 -2.90 -7.26
N ILE A 239 6.94 -3.90 -6.60
CA ILE A 239 6.54 -5.29 -6.84
C ILE A 239 5.05 -5.51 -6.49
N SER A 240 4.55 -4.91 -5.41
CA SER A 240 3.14 -5.06 -5.02
C SER A 240 2.18 -4.45 -6.05
N MET A 241 2.54 -3.33 -6.69
CA MET A 241 1.74 -2.74 -7.77
C MET A 241 1.78 -3.61 -9.03
N GLN A 242 2.95 -4.13 -9.41
CA GLN A 242 3.07 -5.06 -10.54
C GLN A 242 2.29 -6.36 -10.32
N LEU A 243 2.26 -6.88 -9.09
CA LEU A 243 1.47 -8.06 -8.74
C LEU A 243 -0.03 -7.79 -8.82
N TYR A 244 -0.47 -6.62 -8.33
CA TYR A 244 -1.87 -6.20 -8.46
C TYR A 244 -2.26 -6.09 -9.95
N GLN A 245 -1.44 -5.42 -10.75
CA GLN A 245 -1.65 -5.26 -12.19
C GLN A 245 -1.79 -6.63 -12.88
N LYS A 246 -0.84 -7.55 -12.67
CA LYS A 246 -0.85 -8.89 -13.26
C LYS A 246 -2.06 -9.73 -12.83
N THR A 247 -2.54 -9.54 -11.61
CA THR A 247 -3.65 -10.32 -11.06
C THR A 247 -5.01 -9.80 -11.53
N PHE A 248 -5.19 -8.48 -11.57
CA PHE A 248 -6.48 -7.86 -11.91
C PHE A 248 -6.63 -7.51 -13.39
N PHE A 249 -5.52 -7.32 -14.11
CA PHE A 249 -5.47 -6.94 -15.52
C PHE A 249 -4.58 -7.88 -16.36
N PRO A 250 -4.78 -9.21 -16.30
CA PRO A 250 -3.96 -10.16 -17.08
C PRO A 250 -4.12 -9.97 -18.60
N GLU A 251 -5.25 -9.42 -19.03
CA GLU A 251 -5.62 -9.26 -20.45
C GLU A 251 -5.07 -7.98 -21.09
N ILE A 252 -4.35 -7.13 -20.33
CA ILE A 252 -3.94 -5.81 -20.81
C ILE A 252 -3.08 -5.85 -22.07
N SER A 253 -2.25 -6.89 -22.22
CA SER A 253 -1.41 -7.10 -23.40
C SER A 253 -2.13 -7.79 -24.57
N ASN A 254 -3.29 -8.41 -24.33
CA ASN A 254 -4.01 -9.21 -25.32
C ASN A 254 -5.20 -8.45 -25.89
N ASP A 255 -6.15 -8.06 -25.04
CA ASP A 255 -7.35 -7.31 -25.42
C ASP A 255 -7.81 -6.45 -24.25
N PHE A 256 -7.20 -5.28 -24.07
CA PHE A 256 -7.59 -4.38 -22.98
C PHE A 256 -9.07 -3.94 -23.04
N LYS A 257 -9.77 -4.12 -24.17
CA LYS A 257 -11.19 -3.77 -24.31
C LYS A 257 -12.11 -4.77 -23.61
N SER A 258 -11.67 -6.00 -23.35
CA SER A 258 -12.43 -6.99 -22.57
C SER A 258 -12.39 -6.72 -21.06
N ILE A 259 -11.55 -5.78 -20.61
CA ILE A 259 -11.43 -5.42 -19.20
C ILE A 259 -12.76 -4.84 -18.71
N LYS A 260 -13.48 -5.66 -17.93
CA LYS A 260 -14.80 -5.34 -17.38
C LYS A 260 -14.81 -4.02 -16.62
N LEU A 261 -13.74 -3.74 -15.86
CA LEU A 261 -13.60 -2.49 -15.12
C LEU A 261 -13.63 -1.26 -16.03
N PHE A 262 -13.02 -1.30 -17.21
CA PHE A 262 -13.02 -0.17 -18.14
C PHE A 262 -14.43 0.13 -18.64
N SER A 263 -15.18 -0.92 -18.97
CA SER A 263 -16.58 -0.80 -19.36
C SER A 263 -17.46 -0.24 -18.23
N ALA A 264 -17.26 -0.74 -17.00
CA ALA A 264 -18.00 -0.25 -15.82
C ALA A 264 -17.70 1.23 -15.53
N LEU A 265 -16.43 1.64 -15.56
CA LEU A 265 -16.02 3.03 -15.38
C LEU A 265 -16.63 3.94 -16.46
N TYR A 266 -16.61 3.52 -17.73
CA TYR A 266 -17.24 4.28 -18.80
C TYR A 266 -18.75 4.44 -18.60
N MET A 267 -19.46 3.36 -18.23
CA MET A 267 -20.90 3.43 -17.94
C MET A 267 -21.22 4.44 -16.83
N ALA A 268 -20.45 4.41 -15.74
CA ALA A 268 -20.59 5.34 -14.63
C ALA A 268 -20.28 6.80 -15.04
N MET A 269 -19.23 7.03 -15.85
CA MET A 269 -18.92 8.36 -16.38
C MET A 269 -20.03 8.88 -17.31
N ASN A 270 -20.59 8.02 -18.17
CA ASN A 270 -21.68 8.41 -19.05
C ASN A 270 -22.96 8.80 -18.30
N ARG A 271 -23.20 8.14 -17.16
CA ARG A 271 -24.29 8.49 -16.24
C ARG A 271 -24.08 9.88 -15.62
N MET A 272 -22.86 10.21 -15.21
CA MET A 272 -22.52 11.56 -14.74
C MET A 272 -22.71 12.63 -15.83
N MET A 273 -22.29 12.34 -17.08
CA MET A 273 -22.53 13.26 -18.21
C MET A 273 -24.02 13.49 -18.48
N SER A 274 -24.86 12.50 -18.16
CA SER A 274 -26.32 12.58 -18.24
C SER A 274 -26.97 13.27 -17.04
N LYS A 275 -26.17 13.91 -16.15
CA LYS A 275 -26.58 14.65 -14.94
C LYS A 275 -27.19 13.81 -13.82
N TYR A 276 -26.92 12.52 -13.79
CA TYR A 276 -27.25 11.67 -12.65
C TYR A 276 -26.09 11.64 -11.65
N THR A 277 -26.41 11.60 -10.37
CA THR A 277 -25.42 11.36 -9.32
C THR A 277 -24.99 9.91 -9.35
N VAL A 278 -23.69 9.66 -9.23
CA VAL A 278 -23.12 8.32 -9.17
C VAL A 278 -22.37 8.18 -7.86
N ASP A 279 -22.79 7.27 -7.00
CA ASP A 279 -22.15 6.98 -5.71
C ASP A 279 -21.07 5.89 -5.88
N SER A 280 -20.21 6.06 -6.88
CA SER A 280 -19.12 5.13 -7.18
C SER A 280 -17.77 5.77 -6.87
N PRO A 281 -16.76 4.99 -6.44
CA PRO A 281 -15.43 5.49 -6.09
C PRO A 281 -14.59 5.84 -7.33
N LEU A 282 -15.16 6.57 -8.30
CA LEU A 282 -14.57 6.81 -9.62
C LEU A 282 -13.20 7.47 -9.54
N LYS A 283 -13.05 8.50 -8.71
CA LYS A 283 -11.76 9.16 -8.52
C LYS A 283 -10.70 8.18 -8.01
N SER A 284 -11.03 7.45 -6.94
CA SER A 284 -10.14 6.45 -6.34
C SER A 284 -9.73 5.36 -7.34
N LEU A 285 -10.68 4.89 -8.15
CA LEU A 285 -10.42 3.90 -9.19
C LEU A 285 -9.63 4.46 -10.38
N ILE A 286 -9.81 5.71 -10.77
CA ILE A 286 -9.00 6.34 -11.82
C ILE A 286 -7.56 6.56 -11.32
N ASP A 287 -7.40 7.04 -10.08
CA ASP A 287 -6.09 7.19 -9.43
C ASP A 287 -5.38 5.84 -9.28
N MET A 288 -6.14 4.77 -9.00
CA MET A 288 -5.66 3.39 -8.99
C MET A 288 -5.05 3.01 -10.33
N LEU A 289 -5.77 3.21 -11.44
CA LEU A 289 -5.28 2.84 -12.77
C LEU A 289 -3.96 3.54 -13.11
N GLN A 290 -3.77 4.78 -12.66
CA GLN A 290 -2.49 5.48 -12.81
C GLN A 290 -1.40 4.84 -11.94
N THR A 291 -1.74 4.51 -10.69
CA THR A 291 -0.82 3.90 -9.71
C THR A 291 -0.33 2.52 -10.15
N VAL A 292 -1.20 1.72 -10.78
CA VAL A 292 -0.85 0.37 -11.28
C VAL A 292 -0.39 0.37 -12.74
N HIS A 293 -0.15 1.55 -13.32
CA HIS A 293 0.33 1.74 -14.70
C HIS A 293 -0.58 1.09 -15.76
N THR A 294 -1.89 1.22 -15.60
CA THR A 294 -2.92 0.82 -16.59
C THR A 294 -3.78 1.99 -17.07
N GLY A 295 -3.33 3.22 -16.78
CA GLY A 295 -4.08 4.45 -17.05
C GLY A 295 -4.12 4.81 -18.53
N GLU A 296 -3.08 4.50 -19.30
CA GLU A 296 -2.99 4.81 -20.73
C GLU A 296 -3.96 3.93 -21.54
N GLU A 297 -4.04 2.64 -21.22
CA GLU A 297 -4.93 1.67 -21.83
C GLU A 297 -6.39 2.03 -21.55
N PHE A 298 -6.69 2.46 -20.31
CA PHE A 298 -8.00 3.00 -19.98
C PHE A 298 -8.31 4.28 -20.75
N ALA A 299 -7.36 5.22 -20.87
CA ALA A 299 -7.57 6.44 -21.64
C ALA A 299 -7.84 6.14 -23.13
N ASN A 300 -7.09 5.22 -23.72
CA ASN A 300 -7.30 4.77 -25.09
C ASN A 300 -8.67 4.08 -25.27
N PHE A 301 -9.09 3.25 -24.31
CA PHE A 301 -10.43 2.68 -24.28
C PHE A 301 -11.50 3.77 -24.24
N LEU A 302 -11.38 4.70 -23.29
CA LEU A 302 -12.36 5.76 -23.04
C LEU A 302 -12.51 6.69 -24.25
N LEU A 303 -11.40 7.12 -24.86
CA LEU A 303 -11.43 7.99 -26.04
C LEU A 303 -12.13 7.33 -27.23
N ASN A 304 -11.94 6.03 -27.42
CA ASN A 304 -12.63 5.28 -28.47
C ASN A 304 -14.14 5.22 -28.20
N GLN A 305 -14.55 4.88 -26.98
CA GLN A 305 -15.97 4.85 -26.59
C GLN A 305 -16.65 6.20 -26.75
N LEU A 306 -16.01 7.28 -26.28
CA LEU A 306 -16.54 8.64 -26.42
C LEU A 306 -16.64 9.06 -27.88
N ARG A 307 -15.63 8.73 -28.71
CA ARG A 307 -15.66 9.04 -30.15
C ARG A 307 -16.83 8.36 -30.84
N GLU A 308 -17.09 7.09 -30.53
CA GLU A 308 -18.23 6.35 -31.07
C GLU A 308 -19.57 6.96 -30.60
N GLN A 309 -19.69 7.28 -29.32
CA GLN A 309 -20.87 7.91 -28.75
C GLN A 309 -21.18 9.26 -29.40
N TYR A 310 -20.21 10.17 -29.48
CA TYR A 310 -20.40 11.48 -30.10
C TYR A 310 -20.63 11.40 -31.60
N ASN A 311 -20.03 10.43 -32.29
CA ASN A 311 -20.33 10.19 -33.70
C ASN A 311 -21.78 9.73 -33.90
N LYS A 312 -22.29 8.84 -33.03
CA LYS A 312 -23.69 8.40 -33.06
C LYS A 312 -24.64 9.56 -32.77
N GLU A 313 -24.34 10.35 -31.74
CA GLU A 313 -25.12 11.54 -31.40
C GLU A 313 -25.14 12.56 -32.55
N ARG A 314 -24.00 12.78 -33.20
CA ARG A 314 -23.88 13.65 -34.38
C ARG A 314 -24.81 13.19 -35.49
N VAL A 315 -24.74 11.91 -35.87
CA VAL A 315 -25.58 11.34 -36.94
C VAL A 315 -27.07 11.45 -36.61
N GLU A 316 -27.45 11.29 -35.34
CA GLU A 316 -28.85 11.36 -34.91
C GLU A 316 -29.39 12.80 -34.82
N LYS A 317 -28.62 13.70 -34.20
CA LYS A 317 -29.10 15.03 -33.82
C LYS A 317 -28.87 16.10 -34.88
N VAL A 318 -27.76 16.03 -35.64
CA VAL A 318 -27.43 17.06 -36.64
C VAL A 318 -28.52 17.21 -37.70
N PRO A 319 -29.11 16.12 -38.26
CA PRO A 319 -30.20 16.26 -39.23
C PRO A 319 -31.50 16.86 -38.65
N ARG A 320 -31.68 16.81 -37.32
CA ARG A 320 -32.90 17.22 -36.61
C ARG A 320 -32.82 18.60 -35.97
N MET A 321 -31.65 19.24 -36.00
CA MET A 321 -31.40 20.53 -35.34
C MET A 321 -31.28 21.67 -36.36
N SER A 322 -32.01 22.76 -36.13
CA SER A 322 -31.73 24.05 -36.79
C SER A 322 -30.31 24.52 -36.46
N ALA A 323 -29.62 25.13 -37.42
CA ALA A 323 -28.25 25.63 -37.27
C ALA A 323 -28.05 26.53 -36.02
N HIS A 324 -29.09 27.26 -35.61
CA HIS A 324 -29.09 28.09 -34.39
C HIS A 324 -28.98 27.27 -33.09
N ASN A 325 -29.55 26.07 -33.04
CA ASN A 325 -29.52 25.20 -31.87
C ASN A 325 -28.22 24.41 -31.75
N ILE A 326 -27.52 24.16 -32.87
CA ILE A 326 -26.21 23.48 -32.88
C ILE A 326 -25.18 24.34 -32.13
N GLY A 327 -25.15 25.65 -32.37
CA GLY A 327 -24.24 26.58 -31.68
C GLY A 327 -24.48 26.70 -30.17
N LYS A 328 -25.73 26.59 -29.71
CA LYS A 328 -26.08 26.59 -28.27
C LYS A 328 -25.67 25.28 -27.57
N GLN A 329 -25.68 24.15 -28.28
CA GLN A 329 -25.21 22.88 -27.76
C GLN A 329 -23.67 22.88 -27.63
N SER A 330 -22.95 23.40 -28.64
CA SER A 330 -21.48 23.54 -28.60
C SER A 330 -20.98 24.51 -27.53
N MET A 331 -21.74 25.57 -27.19
CA MET A 331 -21.38 26.48 -26.10
C MET A 331 -21.61 25.92 -24.68
N LYS A 332 -22.45 24.88 -24.53
CA LYS A 332 -22.66 24.21 -23.22
C LYS A 332 -21.61 23.15 -22.89
N ILE A 333 -20.73 22.83 -23.84
CA ILE A 333 -19.65 21.84 -23.73
C ILE A 333 -18.29 22.53 -23.41
N LYS A 334 -18.26 23.87 -23.34
CA LYS A 334 -17.08 24.62 -22.91
C LYS A 334 -17.03 24.83 -21.41
#